data_AF-A0A257QI78-F1
#
_entry.id   AF-A0A257QI78-F1
#
_cell.length_a   1.000
_cell.length_b   1.000
_cell.length_c   1.000
_cell.angle_alpha   90.00
_cell.angle_beta   90.00
_cell.angle_gamma   90.00
#
_symmetry.space_group_name_H-M   'P 1'
#
loop_
_entity.id
_entity.type
_entity.pdbx_description
1 polymer ?
#
loop_
_entity_poly.entity_id
_entity_poly.type
_entity_poly.pdbx_seq_one_letter_code
_entity_poly.pdbx_strand_id
1 'polypeptide(L)'
;MASKPPDESKLYEAALNHLARYAATEISMGQVLSRKIDRWGRLYAGEDADPEAVAMAVRQAKAVIPKVIAKLRAANVLNDMAFAASRGKRLTREGKSRRFALAHLAAKGVSAAAARAAVADDPERELAAACAFLRRKRAGPFGEAPELKILAAMARLGFSQEVARRALRLELDEAEVLIKSLHE
;
A
#
# COMPACT_ATOMS: atom_id res chain seq x y z
N MET A 1 30.07 17.95 8.65
CA MET A 1 30.81 17.07 9.58
C MET A 1 30.65 15.62 9.12
N ALA A 2 31.76 14.90 8.95
CA ALA A 2 31.73 13.48 8.60
C ALA A 2 31.12 12.66 9.74
N SER A 3 30.24 11.71 9.41
CA SER A 3 29.61 10.82 10.39
C SER A 3 29.70 9.36 9.95
N LYS A 4 29.79 8.43 10.91
CA LYS A 4 29.86 6.99 10.61
C LYS A 4 28.60 6.51 9.86
N PRO A 5 28.72 5.52 8.95
CA PRO A 5 27.58 4.90 8.30
C PRO A 5 26.54 4.39 9.31
N PRO A 6 25.24 4.39 8.99
CA PRO A 6 24.24 3.75 9.83
C PRO A 6 24.54 2.25 9.99
N ASP A 7 24.73 1.82 11.23
CA ASP A 7 24.89 0.42 11.60
C ASP A 7 23.52 -0.28 11.78
N GLU A 8 23.55 -1.58 12.09
CA GLU A 8 22.35 -2.39 12.32
C GLU A 8 21.41 -1.76 13.37
N SER A 9 21.96 -1.27 14.48
CA SER A 9 21.17 -0.73 15.59
C SER A 9 20.45 0.54 15.18
N LYS A 10 21.15 1.46 14.51
CA LYS A 10 20.57 2.71 13.99
C LYS A 10 19.51 2.46 12.92
N LEU A 11 19.70 1.43 12.08
CA LEU A 11 18.72 1.04 11.08
C LEU A 11 17.48 0.42 11.72
N TYR A 12 17.65 -0.42 12.75
CA TYR A 12 16.55 -1.02 13.50
C TYR A 12 15.72 0.04 14.22
N GLU A 13 16.36 0.97 14.94
CA GLU A 13 15.67 2.08 15.59
C GLU A 13 14.93 2.98 14.58
N ALA A 14 15.57 3.29 13.44
CA ALA A 14 14.92 4.06 12.38
C ALA A 14 13.69 3.35 11.80
N ALA A 15 13.73 2.02 11.69
CA ALA A 15 12.59 1.23 11.25
C ALA A 15 11.45 1.25 12.26
N LEU A 16 11.73 1.09 13.57
CA LEU A 16 10.72 1.19 14.62
C LEU A 16 10.04 2.57 14.62
N ASN A 17 10.83 3.64 14.51
CA ASN A 17 10.32 5.00 14.43
C ASN A 17 9.42 5.22 13.20
N HIS A 18 9.73 4.57 12.06
CA HIS A 18 8.88 4.60 10.88
C HIS A 18 7.57 3.83 11.10
N LEU A 19 7.67 2.61 11.62
CA LEU A 19 6.53 1.71 11.86
C LEU A 19 5.58 2.24 12.92
N ALA A 20 6.05 3.07 13.85
CA ALA A 20 5.21 3.78 14.81
C ALA A 20 4.21 4.77 14.15
N ARG A 21 4.46 5.18 12.90
CA ARG A 21 3.64 6.18 12.18
C ARG A 21 3.01 5.64 10.90
N TYR A 22 3.68 4.70 10.25
CA TYR A 22 3.32 4.23 8.91
C TYR A 22 3.33 2.71 8.85
N ALA A 23 2.21 2.13 8.40
CA ALA A 23 2.16 0.73 8.03
C ALA A 23 3.06 0.50 6.79
N ALA A 24 3.90 -0.52 6.84
CA ALA A 24 4.84 -0.85 5.77
C ALA A 24 4.91 -2.35 5.54
N THR A 25 5.27 -2.74 4.32
CA THR A 25 5.71 -4.09 3.97
C THR A 25 7.22 -4.21 4.13
N GLU A 26 7.71 -5.44 4.13
CA GLU A 26 9.14 -5.73 4.15
C GLU A 26 9.92 -5.06 3.01
N ILE A 27 9.41 -5.16 1.78
CA ILE A 27 10.04 -4.53 0.61
C ILE A 27 10.07 -3.00 0.78
N SER A 28 8.96 -2.40 1.21
CA SER A 28 8.91 -0.95 1.39
C SER A 28 9.82 -0.48 2.52
N MET A 29 9.94 -1.26 3.60
CA MET A 29 10.85 -0.97 4.71
C MET A 29 12.31 -1.06 4.25
N GLY A 30 12.67 -2.09 3.48
CA GLY A 30 13.99 -2.21 2.86
C GLY A 30 14.35 -0.98 2.01
N GLN A 31 13.40 -0.47 1.23
CA GLN A 31 13.59 0.76 0.46
C GLN A 31 13.76 2.00 1.35
N VAL A 32 13.00 2.11 2.45
CA VAL A 32 13.14 3.21 3.42
C VAL A 32 14.55 3.22 4.02
N LEU A 33 15.03 2.06 4.46
CA LEU A 33 16.38 1.93 5.02
C LEU A 33 17.46 2.19 3.97
N SER A 34 17.30 1.68 2.74
CA SER A 34 18.22 1.98 1.63
C SER A 34 18.30 3.48 1.37
N ARG A 35 17.17 4.19 1.25
CA ARG A 35 17.15 5.64 1.01
C ARG A 35 17.80 6.41 2.15
N LYS A 36 17.69 5.94 3.39
CA LYS A 36 18.36 6.53 4.56
C LYS A 36 19.88 6.40 4.43
N ILE A 37 20.39 5.24 4.03
CA ILE A 37 21.83 5.01 3.80
C ILE A 37 22.32 5.85 2.62
N ASP A 38 21.57 5.90 1.52
CA ASP A 38 21.91 6.72 0.35
C ASP A 38 21.96 8.21 0.69
N ARG A 39 21.02 8.68 1.52
CA ARG A 39 21.03 10.06 2.05
C ARG A 39 22.25 10.29 2.95
N TRP A 40 22.64 9.30 3.76
CA TRP A 40 23.85 9.38 4.55
C TRP A 40 25.09 9.59 3.66
N GLY A 41 25.28 8.74 2.65
CA GLY A 41 26.43 8.81 1.75
C GLY A 41 26.54 10.14 1.00
N ARG A 42 25.42 10.75 0.62
CA ARG A 42 25.40 12.05 -0.08
C ARG A 42 25.69 13.26 0.82
N LEU A 43 25.27 13.22 2.09
CA LEU A 43 25.20 14.43 2.92
C LEU A 43 26.20 14.43 4.09
N TYR A 44 26.67 13.26 4.51
CA TYR A 44 27.41 13.13 5.77
C TYR A 44 28.69 12.29 5.66
N ALA A 45 29.11 11.94 4.44
CA ALA A 45 30.40 11.33 4.19
C ALA A 45 31.58 12.28 4.45
N GLY A 46 31.36 13.60 4.32
CA GLY A 46 32.41 14.63 4.36
C GLY A 46 32.75 15.11 2.94
N GLU A 47 33.07 16.39 2.78
CA GLU A 47 33.36 17.00 1.46
C GLU A 47 34.64 16.44 0.83
N ASP A 48 35.63 16.06 1.66
CA ASP A 48 36.91 15.47 1.23
C ASP A 48 36.91 13.94 1.19
N ALA A 49 35.76 13.29 1.37
CA ALA A 49 35.69 11.84 1.40
C ALA A 49 35.91 11.24 0.01
N ASP A 50 36.79 10.24 -0.09
CA ASP A 50 36.99 9.47 -1.31
C ASP A 50 35.66 8.84 -1.79
N PRO A 51 35.17 9.18 -3.00
CA PRO A 51 33.92 8.65 -3.53
C PRO A 51 33.83 7.12 -3.53
N GLU A 52 34.94 6.41 -3.78
CA GLU A 52 34.91 4.94 -3.80
C GLU A 52 34.80 4.37 -2.39
N ALA A 53 35.52 4.94 -1.42
CA ALA A 53 35.36 4.58 0.00
C ALA A 53 33.92 4.80 0.49
N VAL A 54 33.27 5.91 0.09
CA VAL A 54 31.86 6.19 0.43
C VAL A 54 30.93 5.17 -0.21
N ALA A 55 31.13 4.86 -1.50
CA ALA A 55 30.34 3.86 -2.21
C ALA A 55 30.47 2.48 -1.57
N MET A 56 31.69 2.08 -1.16
CA MET A 56 31.93 0.84 -0.43
C MET A 56 31.21 0.82 0.93
N ALA A 57 31.28 1.90 1.70
CA ALA A 57 30.59 2.01 2.98
C ALA A 57 29.06 1.94 2.83
N VAL A 58 28.49 2.57 1.80
CA VAL A 58 27.07 2.45 1.45
C VAL A 58 26.69 1.00 1.13
N ARG A 59 27.49 0.30 0.31
CA ARG A 59 27.27 -1.11 -0.03
C ARG A 59 27.27 -1.99 1.22
N GLN A 60 28.26 -1.82 2.10
CA GLN A 60 28.37 -2.56 3.35
C GLN A 60 27.19 -2.29 4.29
N ALA A 61 26.77 -1.04 4.46
CA ALA A 61 25.62 -0.71 5.29
C ALA A 61 24.32 -1.31 4.73
N LYS A 62 24.12 -1.30 3.40
CA LYS A 62 22.95 -1.91 2.76
C LYS A 62 22.88 -3.42 2.94
N ALA A 63 24.03 -4.10 3.03
CA ALA A 63 24.09 -5.54 3.26
C ALA A 63 23.48 -5.96 4.62
N VAL A 64 23.34 -5.03 5.56
CA VAL A 64 22.74 -5.28 6.88
C VAL A 64 21.20 -5.26 6.85
N ILE A 65 20.58 -4.65 5.83
CA ILE A 65 19.12 -4.48 5.74
C ILE A 65 18.34 -5.79 5.90
N PRO A 66 18.68 -6.90 5.20
CA PRO A 66 17.93 -8.16 5.33
C PRO A 66 17.89 -8.68 6.78
N LYS A 67 18.98 -8.51 7.55
CA LYS A 67 19.05 -8.90 8.95
C LYS A 67 18.13 -8.05 9.83
N VAL A 68 18.08 -6.74 9.58
CA VAL A 68 17.16 -5.81 10.27
C VAL A 68 15.70 -6.18 9.99
N ILE A 69 15.37 -6.45 8.73
CA ILE A 69 14.01 -6.89 8.33
C ILE A 69 13.64 -8.21 9.02
N ALA A 70 14.55 -9.19 9.06
CA ALA A 70 14.32 -10.46 9.74
C ALA A 70 14.05 -10.28 11.25
N LYS A 71 14.78 -9.39 11.92
CA LYS A 71 14.52 -9.04 13.34
C LYS A 71 13.15 -8.42 13.55
N LEU A 72 12.74 -7.46 12.69
CA LEU A 72 11.43 -6.81 12.77
C LEU A 72 10.28 -7.80 12.54
N ARG A 73 10.47 -8.74 11.60
CA ARG A 73 9.52 -9.82 11.34
C ARG A 73 9.42 -10.77 12.53
N ALA A 74 10.55 -11.20 13.10
CA ALA A 74 10.58 -12.09 14.26
C ALA A 74 9.91 -11.46 15.49
N ALA A 75 10.03 -10.14 15.64
CA ALA A 75 9.32 -9.38 16.67
C ALA A 75 7.83 -9.10 16.33
N ASN A 76 7.34 -9.58 15.18
CA ASN A 76 5.98 -9.35 14.64
C ASN A 76 5.59 -7.86 14.52
N VAL A 77 6.57 -6.96 14.43
CA VAL A 77 6.34 -5.52 14.18
C VAL A 77 6.16 -5.26 12.68
N LEU A 78 6.66 -6.16 11.84
CA LEU A 78 6.55 -6.11 10.40
C LEU A 78 5.88 -7.39 9.88
N ASN A 79 4.72 -7.25 9.26
CA ASN A 79 3.89 -8.38 8.83
C ASN A 79 3.12 -8.04 7.54
N ASP A 80 3.58 -8.58 6.42
CA ASP A 80 3.00 -8.33 5.10
C ASP A 80 1.56 -8.85 4.97
N MET A 81 1.20 -9.94 5.67
CA MET A 81 -0.17 -10.46 5.66
C MET A 81 -1.13 -9.52 6.39
N ALA A 82 -0.75 -9.03 7.57
CA ALA A 82 -1.52 -8.05 8.33
C ALA A 82 -1.64 -6.71 7.57
N PHE A 83 -0.54 -6.28 6.93
CA PHE A 83 -0.56 -5.13 6.03
C PHE A 83 -1.55 -5.34 4.88
N ALA A 84 -1.49 -6.49 4.20
CA ALA A 84 -2.36 -6.78 3.07
C ALA A 84 -3.83 -6.81 3.47
N ALA A 85 -4.17 -7.47 4.57
CA ALA A 85 -5.54 -7.58 5.06
C ALA A 85 -6.13 -6.20 5.43
N SER A 86 -5.40 -5.41 6.21
CA SER A 86 -5.85 -4.06 6.60
C SER A 86 -5.95 -3.12 5.40
N ARG A 87 -4.95 -3.13 4.52
CA ARG A 87 -4.93 -2.27 3.33
C ARG A 87 -5.98 -2.66 2.31
N GLY A 88 -6.21 -3.96 2.10
CA GLY A 88 -7.25 -4.51 1.24
C GLY A 88 -8.64 -4.04 1.68
N LYS A 89 -9.02 -4.28 2.94
CA LYS A 89 -10.30 -3.80 3.51
C LYS A 89 -10.48 -2.29 3.32
N ARG A 90 -9.43 -1.51 3.59
CA ARG A 90 -9.46 -0.06 3.40
C ARG A 90 -9.69 0.33 1.95
N LEU A 91 -9.01 -0.30 0.98
CA LEU A 91 -9.18 -0.01 -0.44
C LEU A 91 -10.62 -0.30 -0.91
N THR A 92 -11.20 -1.42 -0.49
CA THR A 92 -12.60 -1.77 -0.78
C THR A 92 -13.56 -0.69 -0.25
N ARG A 93 -13.41 -0.27 1.02
CA ARG A 93 -14.19 0.83 1.61
C ARG A 93 -13.99 2.17 0.90
N GLU A 94 -12.80 2.42 0.37
CA GLU A 94 -12.49 3.57 -0.47
C GLU A 94 -13.05 3.44 -1.90
N GLY A 95 -13.87 2.44 -2.19
CA GLY A 95 -14.47 2.18 -3.50
C GLY A 95 -13.43 1.88 -4.57
N LYS A 96 -12.51 0.97 -4.26
CA LYS A 96 -11.54 0.40 -5.21
C LYS A 96 -11.90 -1.04 -5.49
N SER A 97 -11.79 -1.44 -6.75
CA SER A 97 -12.06 -2.81 -7.18
C SER A 97 -11.06 -3.78 -6.57
N ARG A 98 -11.42 -5.07 -6.53
CA ARG A 98 -10.50 -6.15 -6.19
C ARG A 98 -9.24 -6.13 -7.06
N ARG A 99 -9.39 -5.94 -8.37
CA ARG A 99 -8.26 -5.86 -9.31
C ARG A 99 -7.30 -4.73 -8.94
N PHE A 100 -7.83 -3.56 -8.60
CA PHE A 100 -7.02 -2.44 -8.14
C PHE A 100 -6.33 -2.74 -6.82
N ALA A 101 -7.05 -3.35 -5.87
CA ALA A 101 -6.49 -3.71 -4.57
C ALA A 101 -5.31 -4.69 -4.71
N LEU A 102 -5.46 -5.74 -5.52
CA LEU A 102 -4.39 -6.70 -5.80
C LEU A 102 -3.17 -6.02 -6.45
N ALA A 103 -3.38 -5.18 -7.45
CA ALA A 103 -2.29 -4.43 -8.08
C ALA A 103 -1.59 -3.47 -7.10
N HIS A 104 -2.36 -2.80 -6.23
CA HIS A 104 -1.81 -1.91 -5.21
C HIS A 104 -0.95 -2.67 -4.20
N LEU A 105 -1.40 -3.85 -3.74
CA LEU A 105 -0.65 -4.70 -2.82
C LEU A 105 0.64 -5.23 -3.47
N ALA A 106 0.56 -5.69 -4.72
CA ALA A 106 1.73 -6.13 -5.48
C ALA A 106 2.77 -5.01 -5.65
N ALA A 107 2.33 -3.77 -5.92
CA ALA A 107 3.21 -2.61 -5.99
C ALA A 107 3.85 -2.25 -4.64
N LYS A 108 3.29 -2.72 -3.53
CA LYS A 108 3.91 -2.65 -2.18
C LYS A 108 4.80 -3.84 -1.87
N GLY A 109 4.95 -4.79 -2.79
CA GLY A 109 5.80 -5.96 -2.59
C GLY A 109 5.10 -7.11 -1.84
N VAL A 110 3.79 -7.04 -1.63
CA VAL A 110 3.03 -8.16 -1.06
C VAL A 110 3.00 -9.31 -2.07
N SER A 111 3.25 -10.53 -1.61
CA SER A 111 3.18 -11.73 -2.46
C SER A 111 1.79 -11.94 -3.03
N ALA A 112 1.70 -12.53 -4.23
CA ALA A 112 0.40 -12.79 -4.87
C ALA A 112 -0.52 -13.68 -4.02
N ALA A 113 0.05 -14.64 -3.28
CA ALA A 113 -0.70 -15.50 -2.36
C ALA A 113 -1.28 -14.68 -1.19
N ALA A 114 -0.47 -13.87 -0.51
CA ALA A 114 -0.93 -13.02 0.59
C ALA A 114 -1.95 -11.97 0.12
N ALA A 115 -1.75 -11.38 -1.06
CA ALA A 115 -2.68 -10.41 -1.64
C ALA A 115 -4.04 -11.04 -1.96
N ARG A 116 -4.06 -12.25 -2.54
CA ARG A 116 -5.32 -12.98 -2.81
C ARG A 116 -6.02 -13.43 -1.53
N ALA A 117 -5.27 -13.85 -0.51
CA ALA A 117 -5.84 -14.19 0.79
C ALA A 117 -6.44 -12.96 1.50
N ALA A 118 -5.81 -11.79 1.34
CA ALA A 118 -6.27 -10.53 1.93
C ALA A 118 -7.49 -9.91 1.23
N VAL A 119 -7.64 -10.15 -0.08
CA VAL A 119 -8.72 -9.58 -0.90
C VAL A 119 -9.54 -10.71 -1.52
N ALA A 120 -10.57 -11.12 -0.78
CA ALA A 120 -11.51 -12.16 -1.17
C ALA A 120 -12.15 -11.86 -2.53
N ASP A 121 -12.40 -12.91 -3.31
CA ASP A 121 -13.13 -12.84 -4.56
C ASP A 121 -14.62 -12.95 -4.27
N ASP A 122 -15.20 -11.83 -3.87
CA ASP A 122 -16.56 -11.72 -3.38
C ASP A 122 -17.35 -10.72 -4.26
N PRO A 123 -18.27 -11.20 -5.10
CA PRO A 123 -19.06 -10.35 -5.99
C PRO A 123 -19.90 -9.30 -5.27
N GLU A 124 -20.41 -9.60 -4.06
CA GLU A 124 -21.23 -8.65 -3.30
C GLU A 124 -20.34 -7.52 -2.75
N ARG A 125 -19.16 -7.85 -2.24
CA ARG A 125 -18.17 -6.85 -1.81
C ARG A 125 -17.64 -6.01 -2.96
N GLU A 126 -17.46 -6.61 -4.13
CA GLU A 126 -17.05 -5.90 -5.35
C GLU A 126 -18.13 -4.88 -5.77
N LEU A 127 -19.41 -5.29 -5.73
CA LEU A 127 -20.54 -4.40 -5.99
C LEU A 127 -20.66 -3.30 -4.92
N ALA A 128 -20.51 -3.63 -3.64
CA ALA A 128 -20.51 -2.65 -2.56
C ALA A 128 -19.38 -1.61 -2.70
N ALA A 129 -18.18 -2.03 -3.10
CA ALA A 129 -17.08 -1.11 -3.40
C ALA A 129 -17.43 -0.19 -4.59
N ALA A 130 -18.13 -0.70 -5.61
CA ALA A 130 -18.62 0.09 -6.72
C ALA A 130 -19.62 1.17 -6.24
N CYS A 131 -20.56 0.82 -5.37
CA CYS A 131 -21.48 1.77 -4.72
C CYS A 131 -20.74 2.83 -3.90
N ALA A 132 -19.73 2.44 -3.12
CA ALA A 132 -18.89 3.37 -2.34
C ALA A 132 -18.12 4.36 -3.25
N PHE A 133 -17.69 3.91 -4.43
CA PHE A 133 -17.13 4.81 -5.44
C PHE A 133 -18.15 5.82 -5.95
N LEU A 134 -19.35 5.34 -6.36
CA LEU A 134 -20.42 6.17 -6.90
C LEU A 134 -20.91 7.22 -5.90
N ARG A 135 -21.06 6.85 -4.62
CA ARG A 135 -21.43 7.79 -3.54
C ARG A 135 -20.46 8.96 -3.43
N ARG A 136 -19.14 8.71 -3.46
CA ARG A 136 -18.13 9.79 -3.44
C ARG A 136 -18.15 10.64 -4.71
N LYS A 137 -18.60 10.09 -5.83
CA LYS A 137 -18.74 10.79 -7.11
C LYS A 137 -20.11 11.43 -7.31
N ARG A 138 -21.06 11.26 -6.39
CA ARG A 138 -22.46 11.72 -6.51
C ARG A 138 -23.07 11.29 -7.84
N ALA A 139 -22.94 10.00 -8.15
CA ALA A 139 -23.36 9.41 -9.41
C ALA A 139 -24.29 8.21 -9.18
N GLY A 140 -25.10 7.87 -10.19
CA GLY A 140 -26.03 6.74 -10.13
C GLY A 140 -27.05 6.94 -9.01
N PRO A 141 -27.19 5.99 -8.07
CA PRO A 141 -28.15 6.10 -6.96
C PRO A 141 -27.96 7.34 -6.08
N PHE A 142 -26.77 7.96 -6.10
CA PHE A 142 -26.38 9.05 -5.22
C PHE A 142 -26.37 10.43 -5.90
N GLY A 143 -26.79 10.52 -7.16
CA GLY A 143 -26.86 11.78 -7.89
C GLY A 143 -26.59 11.66 -9.38
N GLU A 144 -26.71 12.79 -10.07
CA GLU A 144 -26.55 12.85 -11.52
C GLU A 144 -25.10 13.15 -11.91
N ALA A 145 -24.53 12.30 -12.75
CA ALA A 145 -23.25 12.54 -13.40
C ALA A 145 -23.26 11.88 -14.80
N PRO A 146 -22.52 12.40 -15.78
CA PRO A 146 -22.48 11.80 -17.12
C PRO A 146 -21.99 10.34 -17.06
N GLU A 147 -22.87 9.39 -17.39
CA GLU A 147 -22.64 7.95 -17.21
C GLU A 147 -21.32 7.49 -17.85
N LEU A 148 -21.04 7.91 -19.08
CA LEU A 148 -19.81 7.56 -19.80
C LEU A 148 -18.54 8.00 -19.04
N LYS A 149 -18.56 9.17 -18.40
CA LYS A 149 -17.43 9.65 -17.59
C LYS A 149 -17.24 8.79 -16.34
N ILE A 150 -18.33 8.36 -15.72
CA ILE A 150 -18.30 7.48 -14.54
C ILE A 150 -17.79 6.10 -14.90
N LEU A 151 -18.34 5.47 -15.95
CA LEU A 151 -17.88 4.17 -16.43
C LEU A 151 -16.39 4.18 -16.78
N ALA A 152 -15.90 5.22 -17.46
CA ALA A 152 -14.47 5.38 -17.76
C ALA A 152 -13.60 5.52 -16.50
N ALA A 153 -14.10 6.21 -15.46
CA ALA A 153 -13.40 6.30 -14.18
C ALA A 153 -13.38 4.96 -13.43
N MET A 154 -14.49 4.20 -13.44
CA MET A 154 -14.59 2.88 -12.82
C MET A 154 -13.69 1.85 -13.51
N ALA A 155 -13.60 1.88 -14.85
CA ALA A 155 -12.71 1.01 -15.62
C ALA A 155 -11.23 1.23 -15.25
N ARG A 156 -10.79 2.49 -15.08
CA ARG A 156 -9.44 2.83 -14.61
C ARG A 156 -9.17 2.37 -13.17
N LEU A 157 -10.22 2.26 -12.36
CA LEU A 157 -10.15 1.67 -11.02
C LEU A 157 -10.36 0.15 -11.03
N GLY A 158 -10.47 -0.47 -12.20
CA GLY A 158 -10.45 -1.91 -12.34
C GLY A 158 -11.76 -2.62 -12.09
N PHE A 159 -12.90 -1.93 -12.06
CA PHE A 159 -14.22 -2.57 -12.05
C PHE A 159 -14.52 -3.18 -13.43
N SER A 160 -15.23 -4.31 -13.44
CA SER A 160 -15.79 -4.84 -14.68
C SER A 160 -16.95 -3.95 -15.16
N GLN A 161 -17.23 -4.00 -16.46
CA GLN A 161 -18.36 -3.25 -17.02
C GLN A 161 -19.69 -3.71 -16.41
N GLU A 162 -19.86 -5.01 -16.18
CA GLU A 162 -21.04 -5.59 -15.56
C GLU A 162 -21.29 -5.02 -14.17
N VAL A 163 -20.29 -5.06 -13.27
CA VAL A 163 -20.40 -4.50 -11.91
C VAL A 163 -20.69 -3.01 -11.96
N ALA A 164 -19.99 -2.27 -12.82
CA ALA A 164 -20.17 -0.83 -12.93
C ALA A 164 -21.59 -0.45 -13.37
N ARG A 165 -22.12 -1.13 -14.38
CA ARG A 165 -23.49 -0.92 -14.87
C ARG A 165 -24.54 -1.36 -13.86
N ARG A 166 -24.31 -2.48 -13.17
CA ARG A 166 -25.20 -2.94 -12.09
C ARG A 166 -25.28 -1.90 -10.99
N ALA A 167 -24.15 -1.42 -10.48
CA ALA A 167 -24.10 -0.43 -9.40
C ALA A 167 -24.78 0.91 -9.76
N LEU A 168 -24.69 1.33 -11.03
CA LEU A 168 -25.33 2.55 -11.52
C LEU A 168 -26.86 2.48 -11.56
N ARG A 169 -27.43 1.27 -11.63
CA ARG A 169 -28.87 1.02 -11.77
C ARG A 169 -29.57 0.61 -10.47
N LEU A 170 -28.82 0.51 -9.38
CA LEU A 170 -29.40 0.20 -8.07
C LEU A 170 -30.28 1.36 -7.59
N GLU A 171 -31.24 1.04 -6.75
CA GLU A 171 -31.94 2.06 -5.97
C GLU A 171 -31.05 2.56 -4.82
N LEU A 172 -31.34 3.77 -4.34
CA LEU A 172 -30.56 4.41 -3.27
C LEU A 172 -30.46 3.50 -2.03
N ASP A 173 -31.59 2.96 -1.57
CA ASP A 173 -31.65 2.13 -0.36
C ASP A 173 -30.83 0.84 -0.50
N GLU A 174 -30.92 0.17 -1.64
CA GLU A 174 -30.13 -1.04 -1.94
C GLU A 174 -28.63 -0.73 -1.94
N ALA A 175 -28.24 0.38 -2.59
CA ALA A 175 -26.85 0.81 -2.64
C ALA A 175 -26.33 1.21 -1.25
N GLU A 176 -27.17 1.80 -0.39
CA GLU A 176 -26.81 2.10 0.99
C GLU A 176 -26.59 0.84 1.84
N VAL A 177 -27.44 -0.18 1.70
CA VAL A 177 -27.30 -1.47 2.39
C VAL A 177 -25.97 -2.12 2.03
N LEU A 178 -25.64 -2.16 0.73
CA LEU A 178 -24.35 -2.68 0.25
C LEU A 178 -23.15 -1.92 0.83
N ILE A 179 -23.21 -0.59 0.93
CA ILE A 179 -22.12 0.19 1.53
C ILE A 179 -21.97 -0.10 3.03
N LYS A 180 -23.09 -0.32 3.74
CA LYS A 180 -23.08 -0.66 5.18
C LYS A 180 -22.40 -2.00 5.43
N SER A 181 -22.62 -3.02 4.58
CA SER A 181 -22.00 -4.34 4.72
C SER A 181 -20.46 -4.36 4.58
N LEU A 182 -19.83 -3.29 4.09
CA LEU A 182 -18.35 -3.16 4.09
C LEU A 182 -17.76 -2.86 5.48
N HIS A 183 -18.61 -2.48 6.44
CA HIS A 183 -18.21 -2.10 7.80
C HIS A 183 -18.48 -3.19 8.83
N GLU A 184 -19.36 -4.12 8.51
CA GLU A 184 -19.59 -5.40 9.20
C GLU A 184 -18.40 -6.36 8.99
#